data_AF-A0A925D8S3-F1
#
_entry.id   AF-A0A925D8S3-F1
#
_cell.length_a   1.000
_cell.length_b   1.000
_cell.length_c   1.000
_cell.angle_alpha   90.00
_cell.angle_beta   90.00
_cell.angle_gamma   90.00
#
_symmetry.space_group_name_H-M   'P 1'
#
loop_
_entity.id
_entity.type
_entity.pdbx_description
1 polymer ?
#
loop_
_entity_poly.entity_id
_entity_poly.type
_entity_poly.pdbx_seq_one_letter_code
_entity_poly.pdbx_strand_id
1 'polypeptide(L)' 'DLSRTGITDASVVYLSGMKNLEMLDLRKTKVTHKGLAELQKALPGCMFGF' A
#
# COMPACT_ATOMS: atom_id res chain seq x y z
N ASP A 1 1.71 9.51 -2.25
CA ASP A 1 0.67 9.26 -3.25
C ASP A 1 1.22 8.32 -4.31
N LEU A 2 0.60 7.16 -4.51
CA LEU A 2 0.92 6.21 -5.59
C LEU A 2 -0.32 5.91 -6.44
N SER A 3 -1.35 6.75 -6.36
CA SER A 3 -2.56 6.58 -7.14
C SER A 3 -2.26 6.58 -8.64
N ARG A 4 -3.01 5.78 -9.40
CA ARG A 4 -2.89 5.63 -10.86
C ARG A 4 -1.51 5.15 -11.34
N THR A 5 -0.69 4.59 -10.45
CA THR A 5 0.58 3.97 -10.84
C THR A 5 0.40 2.48 -11.15
N GLY A 6 1.34 1.92 -11.91
CA GLY A 6 1.34 0.51 -12.29
C GLY A 6 1.81 -0.46 -11.20
N ILE A 7 1.85 -0.02 -9.93
CA ILE A 7 2.30 -0.85 -8.82
C ILE A 7 1.38 -2.05 -8.61
N THR A 8 1.98 -3.17 -8.20
CA THR A 8 1.32 -4.47 -8.00
C THR A 8 1.60 -5.00 -6.60
N ASP A 9 1.10 -6.19 -6.28
CA ASP A 9 1.44 -6.87 -5.02
C ASP A 9 2.95 -7.10 -4.85
N ALA A 10 3.72 -7.18 -5.94
CA ALA A 10 5.19 -7.29 -5.85
C ALA A 10 5.85 -6.07 -5.18
N SER A 11 5.20 -4.90 -5.24
CA SER A 11 5.68 -3.67 -4.60
C SER A 11 5.41 -3.63 -3.10
N VAL A 12 4.51 -4.48 -2.59
CA VAL A 12 4.10 -4.50 -1.18
C VAL A 12 5.28 -4.71 -0.25
N VAL A 13 6.25 -5.55 -0.64
CA VAL A 13 7.46 -5.79 0.16
C VAL A 13 8.24 -4.50 0.43
N TYR A 14 8.36 -3.61 -0.56
CA TYR A 14 9.06 -2.34 -0.41
C TYR A 14 8.27 -1.33 0.43
N LEU A 15 6.96 -1.27 0.21
CA LEU A 15 6.06 -0.40 0.97
C LEU A 15 5.97 -0.80 2.45
N SER A 16 6.01 -2.10 2.74
CA SER A 16 5.93 -2.66 4.09
C SER A 16 7.06 -2.22 5.03
N GLY A 17 8.19 -1.76 4.46
CA GLY A 17 9.34 -1.22 5.18
C GLY A 17 9.17 0.23 5.64
N MET A 18 8.18 0.95 5.11
CA MET A 18 7.94 2.36 5.41
C MET A 18 7.14 2.52 6.71
N LYS A 19 7.69 2.10 7.86
CA LYS A 19 6.97 2.03 9.14
C LYS A 19 6.42 3.37 9.65
N ASN A 20 6.98 4.48 9.20
CA ASN A 20 6.56 5.83 9.58
C ASN A 20 5.57 6.45 8.57
N LEU A 21 5.04 5.66 7.62
CA LEU A 21 4.10 6.16 6.63
C LEU A 21 2.72 6.35 7.27
N GLU A 22 2.20 7.57 7.22
CA GLU A 22 0.89 7.92 7.79
C GLU A 22 -0.24 7.83 6.77
N MET A 23 0.04 8.09 5.48
CA MET A 23 -0.95 8.07 4.41
C MET A 23 -0.39 7.45 3.13
N LEU A 24 -1.14 6.52 2.54
CA LEU A 24 -0.82 5.89 1.26
C LEU A 24 -2.06 5.79 0.38
N ASP A 25 -2.07 6.54 -0.72
CA ASP A 25 -3.11 6.45 -1.74
C ASP A 25 -2.76 5.35 -2.76
N LEU A 26 -3.63 4.35 -2.88
CA LEU A 26 -3.49 3.20 -3.78
C LEU A 26 -4.62 3.15 -4.82
N ARG A 27 -5.37 4.24 -5.00
CA ARG A 27 -6.47 4.31 -5.97
C ARG A 27 -5.99 4.03 -7.39
N LYS A 28 -6.77 3.23 -8.13
CA LYS A 28 -6.47 2.88 -9.52
C LYS A 28 -5.07 2.25 -9.71
N THR A 29 -4.58 1.51 -8.73
CA THR A 29 -3.37 0.69 -8.84
C THR A 29 -3.73 -0.77 -9.14
N LYS A 30 -2.73 -1.63 -9.33
CA LYS A 30 -2.91 -3.09 -9.52
C LYS A 30 -2.64 -3.87 -8.23
N VAL A 31 -2.62 -3.21 -7.07
CA VAL A 31 -2.53 -3.87 -5.77
C VAL A 31 -3.87 -4.57 -5.50
N THR A 32 -3.82 -5.88 -5.24
CA THR A 32 -5.00 -6.68 -4.95
C THR A 32 -5.39 -6.54 -3.48
N HIS A 33 -6.57 -7.08 -3.13
CA HIS A 33 -6.99 -7.13 -1.74
C HIS A 33 -6.01 -7.90 -0.85
N LYS A 34 -5.30 -8.89 -1.40
CA LYS A 34 -4.25 -9.63 -0.68
C LYS A 34 -3.06 -8.72 -0.36
N GLY A 35 -2.56 -7.98 -1.35
CA GLY A 35 -1.47 -7.03 -1.14
C GLY A 35 -1.86 -5.93 -0.15
N LEU A 36 -3.10 -5.44 -0.21
CA LEU A 36 -3.62 -4.46 0.75
C LEU A 36 -3.65 -5.01 2.18
N ALA A 37 -4.09 -6.25 2.38
CA ALA A 37 -4.13 -6.89 3.70
C ALA A 37 -2.72 -7.07 4.29
N GLU A 38 -1.73 -7.39 3.46
CA GLU A 38 -0.32 -7.42 3.90
C GLU A 38 0.19 -6.03 4.27
N LEU A 39 -0.15 -4.99 3.50
CA LEU A 39 0.19 -3.61 3.84
C LEU A 39 -0.43 -3.17 5.16
N GLN A 40 -1.71 -3.48 5.41
CA GLN A 40 -2.38 -3.16 6.67
C GLN A 40 -1.73 -3.87 7.87
N LYS A 41 -1.32 -5.14 7.71
CA LYS A 41 -0.58 -5.85 8.76
C LYS A 41 0.80 -5.24 9.02
N ALA A 42 1.50 -4.85 7.96
CA ALA A 42 2.84 -4.30 8.08
C ALA A 42 2.86 -2.83 8.55
N LEU A 43 1.80 -2.07 8.23
CA LEU A 43 1.64 -0.64 8.49
C LEU A 43 0.31 -0.38 9.21
N PRO A 44 0.16 -0.81 10.47
CA PRO A 44 -1.11 -0.71 11.20
C PRO A 44 -1.55 0.73 11.50
N GLY A 45 -0.62 1.70 11.45
CA GLY A 45 -0.90 3.13 11.62
C GLY A 45 -1.08 3.92 10.33
N CYS A 46 -0.95 3.29 9.16
CA CYS A 46 -1.05 3.98 7.88
C CYS A 46 -2.52 4.04 7.43
N MET A 47 -2.99 5.24 7.09
CA MET A 47 -4.26 5.44 6.42
C MET A 47 -4.13 5.13 4.92
N PHE A 48 -4.98 4.25 4.42
CA PHE A 48 -5.03 3.94 2.99
C PHE A 48 -6.12 4.77 2.32
N GLY A 49 -5.76 5.47 1.24
CA GLY A 49 -6.72 6.12 0.35
C GLY A 49 -7.17 5.13 -0.72
N PHE A 50 -8.47 4.85 -0.76
CA PHE A 50 -9.15 4.01 -1.76
C PHE A 50 -10.25 4.77 -2.51
#